data_AF-A0A1I8CJ74-F1
#
_entry.id   AF-A0A1I8CJ74-F1
#
_cell.length_a   1.000
_cell.length_b   1.000
_cell.length_c   1.000
_cell.angle_alpha   90.00
_cell.angle_beta   90.00
_cell.angle_gamma   90.00
#
_symmetry.space_group_name_H-M   'P 1'
#
loop_
_entity.id
_entity.type
_entity.pdbx_description
1 polymer ?
#
loop_
_entity_poly.entity_id
_entity_poly.type
_entity_poly.pdbx_seq_one_letter_code
_entity_poly.pdbx_strand_id
1 'polypeptide(L)'
;MIKHLTRQSMATANALQSRGMYNNPYLTRFKQKSKVSPDFYKQSTGLTGLFVVEHPHRSLKVIYARILRTLEKMPMDAVYRLSTEQIVKRRLAFVEKEDNIQKLEQQIGMGQIEEVIEQAEFELTTARAILETKAWEPLPAKPAEEQWRWPVV
;
A
#
# COMPACT_ATOMS: atom_id res chain seq x y z
N MET A 1 0.36 38.25 45.11
CA MET A 1 0.47 37.94 43.68
C MET A 1 1.67 37.02 43.37
N ILE A 2 1.98 35.99 44.19
CA ILE A 2 3.18 35.13 44.00
C ILE A 2 2.93 33.68 44.49
N LYS A 3 1.76 33.09 44.21
CA LYS A 3 1.47 31.66 44.55
C LYS A 3 1.10 30.79 43.35
N HIS A 4 1.14 31.34 42.13
CA HIS A 4 0.69 30.64 40.92
C HIS A 4 1.84 30.14 40.03
N LEU A 5 3.08 30.55 40.30
CA LEU A 5 4.25 30.19 39.47
C LEU A 5 4.98 28.92 39.93
N THR A 6 4.79 28.46 41.18
CA THR A 6 5.48 27.29 41.72
C THR A 6 4.86 25.95 41.29
N ARG A 7 3.67 25.93 40.69
CA ARG A 7 2.99 24.69 40.27
C ARG A 7 3.32 24.24 38.85
N GLN A 8 3.82 25.14 38.00
CA GLN A 8 4.19 24.80 36.62
C GLN A 8 5.59 24.16 36.51
N SER A 9 6.46 24.37 37.50
CA SER A 9 7.83 23.84 37.49
C SER A 9 7.93 22.35 37.86
N MET A 10 6.92 21.74 38.50
CA MET A 10 6.94 20.29 38.80
C MET A 10 6.34 19.44 37.68
N ALA A 11 5.57 20.03 36.75
CA ALA A 11 4.93 19.29 35.66
C ALA A 11 5.92 18.95 34.51
N THR A 12 7.04 19.66 34.43
CA THR A 12 8.07 19.45 33.38
C THR A 12 9.18 18.50 33.80
N ALA A 13 9.31 18.14 35.08
CA ALA A 13 10.35 17.24 35.58
C ALA A 13 10.07 15.74 35.32
N ASN A 14 8.80 15.36 35.10
CA ASN A 14 8.41 13.96 34.81
C ASN A 14 8.44 13.61 33.31
N ALA A 15 8.79 14.54 32.41
CA ALA A 15 8.79 14.27 30.97
C ALA A 15 9.95 13.35 30.52
N LEU A 16 10.93 13.11 31.39
CA LEU A 16 12.01 12.14 31.21
C LEU A 16 11.84 10.91 32.11
N GLN A 17 10.60 10.56 32.45
CA GLN A 17 10.31 9.27 33.10
C GLN A 17 10.83 8.17 32.19
N SER A 18 11.79 7.40 32.68
CA SER A 18 12.53 6.37 31.93
C SER A 18 11.56 5.51 31.12
N ARG A 19 11.44 5.79 29.82
CA ARG A 19 10.80 4.85 28.91
C ARG A 19 11.74 3.66 28.85
N GLY A 20 11.43 2.61 29.62
CA GLY A 20 12.16 1.35 29.49
C GLY A 20 12.17 0.95 28.01
N MET A 21 13.26 0.34 27.53
CA MET A 21 13.46 -0.04 26.12
C MET A 21 12.21 -0.69 25.48
N TYR A 22 11.42 -1.42 26.28
CA TYR A 22 10.19 -2.11 25.87
C TYR A 22 8.93 -1.25 25.79
N ASN A 23 8.95 -0.03 26.33
CA ASN A 23 7.85 0.93 26.33
C ASN A 23 8.07 2.03 25.28
N ASN A 24 8.39 1.58 24.06
CA ASN A 24 8.62 2.43 22.90
C ASN A 24 7.35 2.50 22.03
N PRO A 25 6.78 3.69 21.76
CA PRO A 25 5.61 3.86 20.89
C PRO A 25 5.74 3.19 19.52
N TYR A 26 6.94 3.16 18.94
CA TYR A 26 7.21 2.51 17.66
C TYR A 26 7.01 0.99 17.72
N LEU A 27 7.46 0.35 18.80
CA LEU A 27 7.29 -1.10 19.00
C LEU A 27 5.83 -1.44 19.29
N THR A 28 5.11 -0.59 20.02
CA THR A 28 3.70 -0.81 20.38
C THR A 28 2.80 -0.83 19.14
N ARG A 29 3.04 0.04 18.16
CA ARG A 29 2.27 0.07 16.90
C ARG A 29 2.33 -1.26 16.15
N PHE A 30 3.53 -1.83 16.02
CA PHE A 30 3.71 -3.11 15.32
C PHE A 30 3.11 -4.28 16.11
N LYS A 31 3.26 -4.28 17.45
CA LYS A 31 2.62 -5.27 18.34
C LYS A 31 1.09 -5.25 18.26
N GLN A 32 0.48 -4.12 17.95
CA GLN A 32 -0.96 -4.04 17.74
C GLN A 32 -1.36 -4.60 16.38
N LYS A 33 -0.63 -4.22 15.31
CA LYS A 33 -0.87 -4.72 13.95
C LYS A 33 -0.60 -6.20 13.76
N SER A 34 0.30 -6.79 14.55
CA SER A 34 0.62 -8.21 14.48
C SER A 34 -0.40 -9.11 15.16
N LYS A 35 -1.38 -8.56 15.89
CA LYS A 35 -2.40 -9.35 16.56
C LYS A 35 -3.40 -9.85 15.53
N VAL A 36 -3.53 -11.16 15.45
CA VAL A 36 -4.50 -11.86 14.63
C VAL A 36 -5.44 -12.62 15.58
N SER A 37 -6.70 -12.76 15.20
CA SER A 37 -7.66 -13.60 15.92
C SER A 37 -7.10 -15.03 16.09
N PRO A 38 -7.19 -15.62 17.29
CA PRO A 38 -6.71 -16.99 17.54
C PRO A 38 -7.33 -18.03 16.59
N ASP A 39 -8.56 -17.81 16.16
CA ASP A 39 -9.33 -18.72 15.31
C ASP A 39 -8.99 -18.57 13.81
N PHE A 40 -8.19 -17.57 13.45
CA PHE A 40 -7.80 -17.35 12.06
C PHE A 40 -6.74 -18.37 11.63
N TYR A 41 -6.92 -18.94 10.43
CA TYR A 41 -6.07 -20.04 9.94
C TYR A 41 -4.58 -19.67 9.74
N LYS A 42 -4.27 -18.37 9.61
CA LYS A 42 -2.92 -17.86 9.35
C LYS A 42 -2.45 -16.95 10.49
N GLN A 43 -1.49 -17.41 11.28
CA GLN A 43 -0.99 -16.63 12.44
C GLN A 43 0.12 -15.64 12.07
N SER A 44 0.87 -15.91 11.00
CA SER A 44 1.92 -15.03 10.47
C SER A 44 2.12 -15.26 8.98
N THR A 45 2.62 -14.25 8.28
CA THR A 45 3.04 -14.33 6.86
C THR A 45 4.46 -14.89 6.71
N GLY A 46 5.26 -14.90 7.79
CA GLY A 46 6.68 -15.22 7.75
C GLY A 46 7.57 -14.12 7.16
N LEU A 47 6.99 -12.98 6.74
CA LEU A 47 7.70 -11.84 6.17
C LEU A 47 7.75 -10.69 7.17
N THR A 48 8.95 -10.13 7.37
CA THR A 48 9.12 -9.02 8.33
C THR A 48 8.44 -7.76 7.80
N GLY A 49 7.55 -7.18 8.59
CA GLY A 49 6.84 -5.94 8.24
C GLY A 49 5.53 -6.15 7.45
N LEU A 50 5.25 -7.37 6.99
CA LEU A 50 3.99 -7.71 6.33
C LEU A 50 3.08 -8.47 7.31
N PHE A 51 2.08 -7.78 7.86
CA PHE A 51 1.16 -8.38 8.83
C PHE A 51 -0.02 -9.06 8.15
N VAL A 52 -0.54 -10.12 8.76
CA VAL A 52 -1.69 -10.89 8.25
C VAL A 52 -2.93 -10.01 8.19
N VAL A 53 -3.72 -10.18 7.12
CA VAL A 53 -5.00 -9.50 6.94
C VAL A 53 -6.14 -10.50 7.08
N GLU A 54 -7.01 -10.31 8.07
CA GLU A 54 -8.12 -11.24 8.36
C GLU A 54 -9.24 -11.24 7.31
N HIS A 55 -9.45 -10.10 6.65
CA HIS A 55 -10.51 -9.92 5.65
C HIS A 55 -9.96 -9.47 4.29
N PRO A 56 -9.13 -10.29 3.63
CA PRO A 56 -8.41 -9.87 2.43
C PRO A 56 -9.35 -9.58 1.24
N HIS A 57 -10.42 -10.36 1.06
CA HIS A 57 -11.41 -10.13 -0.01
C HIS A 57 -12.05 -8.74 0.07
N ARG A 58 -12.39 -8.29 1.28
CA ARG A 58 -12.99 -6.96 1.48
C ARG A 58 -12.01 -5.86 1.10
N SER A 59 -10.77 -5.97 1.58
CA SER A 59 -9.70 -5.01 1.29
C SER A 59 -9.43 -4.93 -0.21
N LEU A 60 -9.26 -6.08 -0.87
CA LEU A 60 -9.02 -6.15 -2.32
C LEU A 60 -10.16 -5.56 -3.13
N LYS A 61 -11.42 -5.89 -2.83
CA LYS A 61 -12.59 -5.32 -3.52
C LYS A 61 -12.61 -3.79 -3.41
N VAL A 62 -12.33 -3.25 -2.23
CA VAL A 62 -12.29 -1.79 -2.02
C VAL A 62 -11.15 -1.14 -2.81
N ILE A 63 -9.95 -1.72 -2.81
CA ILE A 63 -8.79 -1.15 -3.50
C ILE A 63 -8.98 -1.23 -5.02
N TYR A 64 -9.38 -2.39 -5.55
CA TYR A 64 -9.64 -2.53 -6.99
C TYR A 64 -10.77 -1.61 -7.49
N ALA A 65 -11.85 -1.45 -6.72
CA ALA A 65 -12.89 -0.48 -7.06
C ALA A 65 -12.36 0.97 -7.10
N ARG A 66 -11.44 1.33 -6.19
CA ARG A 66 -10.79 2.66 -6.22
C ARG A 66 -9.85 2.83 -7.40
N ILE A 67 -9.12 1.77 -7.80
CA ILE A 67 -8.26 1.79 -8.99
C ILE A 67 -9.12 2.03 -10.23
N LEU A 68 -10.17 1.24 -10.44
CA LEU A 68 -11.08 1.38 -11.60
C LEU A 68 -11.66 2.80 -11.70
N ARG A 69 -12.14 3.38 -10.59
CA ARG A 69 -12.61 4.79 -10.55
C ARG A 69 -11.53 5.82 -10.87
N THR A 70 -10.26 5.51 -10.59
CA THR A 70 -9.14 6.39 -10.92
C THR A 70 -8.82 6.31 -12.41
N LEU A 71 -8.81 5.09 -12.96
CA LEU A 71 -8.58 4.80 -14.38
C LEU A 71 -9.68 5.39 -15.28
N GLU A 72 -10.94 5.45 -14.81
CA GLU A 72 -12.06 6.08 -15.52
C GLU A 72 -11.79 7.55 -15.91
N LYS A 73 -10.92 8.25 -15.17
CA LYS A 73 -10.55 9.65 -15.41
C LYS A 73 -9.49 9.82 -16.51
N MET A 74 -8.82 8.75 -16.92
CA MET A 74 -7.82 8.74 -17.99
C MET A 74 -8.52 8.52 -19.34
N PRO A 75 -7.92 8.89 -20.48
CA PRO A 75 -8.55 8.64 -21.78
C PRO A 75 -8.52 7.13 -22.15
N MET A 76 -9.49 6.68 -22.94
CA MET A 76 -9.70 5.23 -23.23
C MET A 76 -8.61 4.61 -24.10
N ASP A 77 -7.92 5.43 -24.89
CA ASP A 77 -6.82 5.05 -25.77
C ASP A 77 -5.47 4.91 -25.03
N ALA A 78 -5.38 5.39 -23.78
CA ALA A 78 -4.17 5.25 -22.99
C ALA A 78 -3.84 3.77 -22.73
N VAL A 79 -2.67 3.32 -23.21
CA VAL A 79 -2.19 1.94 -23.06
C VAL A 79 -2.11 1.49 -21.61
N TYR A 80 -1.68 2.39 -20.71
CA TYR A 80 -1.66 2.14 -19.28
C TYR A 80 -3.05 1.82 -18.73
N ARG A 81 -4.08 2.61 -19.10
CA ARG A 81 -5.47 2.37 -18.68
C ARG A 81 -5.96 1.01 -19.15
N LEU A 82 -5.75 0.69 -20.43
CA LEU A 82 -6.28 -0.53 -21.05
C LEU A 82 -5.67 -1.80 -20.41
N SER A 83 -4.36 -1.80 -20.22
CA SER A 83 -3.63 -2.92 -19.60
C SER A 83 -3.99 -3.08 -18.11
N THR A 84 -4.00 -2.01 -17.34
CA THR A 84 -4.31 -2.06 -15.90
C THR A 84 -5.77 -2.42 -15.64
N GLU A 85 -6.72 -1.91 -16.42
CA GLU A 85 -8.12 -2.31 -16.31
C GLU A 85 -8.28 -3.82 -16.55
N GLN A 86 -7.62 -4.37 -17.56
CA GLN A 86 -7.68 -5.81 -17.85
C GLN A 86 -7.16 -6.64 -16.67
N ILE A 87 -6.01 -6.27 -16.11
CA ILE A 87 -5.40 -6.96 -14.97
C ILE A 87 -6.30 -6.87 -13.74
N VAL A 88 -6.78 -5.66 -13.41
CA VAL A 88 -7.61 -5.41 -12.23
C VAL A 88 -8.96 -6.12 -12.35
N LYS A 89 -9.63 -6.05 -13.51
CA LYS A 89 -10.91 -6.77 -13.74
C LYS A 89 -10.74 -8.28 -13.63
N ARG A 90 -9.65 -8.84 -14.19
CA ARG A 90 -9.33 -10.27 -14.07
C ARG A 90 -9.11 -10.68 -12.61
N ARG A 91 -8.30 -9.92 -11.86
CA ARG A 91 -8.03 -10.20 -10.44
C ARG A 91 -9.30 -10.05 -9.59
N LEU A 92 -10.11 -9.03 -9.86
CA LEU A 92 -11.38 -8.81 -9.18
C LEU A 92 -12.34 -9.99 -9.41
N ALA A 93 -12.41 -10.51 -10.64
CA ALA A 93 -13.22 -11.69 -10.95
C ALA A 93 -12.78 -12.93 -10.16
N PHE A 94 -11.48 -13.14 -9.95
CA PHE A 94 -11.00 -14.22 -9.07
C PHE A 94 -11.40 -13.99 -7.61
N VAL A 95 -11.26 -12.77 -7.10
CA VAL A 95 -11.65 -12.39 -5.73
C VAL A 95 -13.16 -12.54 -5.51
N GLU A 96 -13.98 -12.39 -6.54
CA GLU A 96 -15.44 -12.59 -6.45
C GLU A 96 -15.86 -14.05 -6.56
N LYS A 97 -15.08 -14.88 -7.26
CA LYS A 97 -15.40 -16.28 -7.53
C LYS A 97 -14.94 -17.22 -6.42
N GLU A 98 -13.78 -16.97 -5.82
CA GLU A 98 -13.13 -17.90 -4.89
C GLU A 98 -13.15 -17.34 -3.45
N ASP A 99 -13.94 -17.97 -2.58
CA ASP A 99 -14.02 -17.61 -1.16
C ASP A 99 -12.80 -18.10 -0.36
N ASN A 100 -12.16 -19.18 -0.80
CA ASN A 100 -11.00 -19.74 -0.11
C ASN A 100 -9.72 -18.98 -0.46
N ILE A 101 -9.06 -18.42 0.56
CA ILE A 101 -7.86 -17.58 0.38
C ILE A 101 -6.68 -18.35 -0.24
N GLN A 102 -6.45 -19.61 0.15
CA GLN A 102 -5.33 -20.40 -0.36
C GLN A 102 -5.50 -20.72 -1.86
N LYS A 103 -6.73 -21.04 -2.28
CA LYS A 103 -7.05 -21.25 -3.69
C LYS A 103 -6.95 -19.96 -4.49
N LEU A 104 -7.39 -18.84 -3.91
CA LEU A 104 -7.27 -17.51 -4.51
C LEU A 104 -5.80 -17.13 -4.75
N GLU A 105 -4.92 -17.36 -3.77
CA GLU A 105 -3.47 -17.14 -3.90
C GLU A 105 -2.88 -17.95 -5.07
N GLN A 106 -3.25 -19.23 -5.20
CA GLN A 106 -2.80 -20.09 -6.30
C GLN A 106 -3.32 -19.62 -7.67
N GLN A 107 -4.58 -19.16 -7.76
CA GLN A 107 -5.15 -18.65 -9.01
C GLN A 107 -4.50 -17.34 -9.46
N ILE A 108 -4.14 -16.46 -8.52
CA ILE A 108 -3.46 -15.20 -8.84
C ILE A 108 -1.98 -15.43 -9.15
N GLY A 109 -1.32 -16.33 -8.43
CA GLY A 109 0.07 -16.74 -8.68
C GLY A 109 1.11 -15.66 -8.41
N MET A 110 0.85 -14.75 -7.45
CA MET A 110 1.69 -13.58 -7.15
C MET A 110 2.10 -13.51 -5.67
N GLY A 111 2.39 -14.65 -5.07
CA GLY A 111 2.76 -14.74 -3.65
C GLY A 111 1.56 -14.84 -2.72
N GLN A 112 1.72 -14.36 -1.49
CA GLN A 112 0.69 -14.37 -0.46
C GLN A 112 -0.36 -13.28 -0.72
N ILE A 113 -1.57 -13.45 -0.17
CA ILE A 113 -2.67 -12.51 -0.39
C ILE A 113 -2.35 -11.10 0.13
N GLU A 114 -1.54 -10.98 1.19
CA GLU A 114 -1.10 -9.70 1.73
C GLU A 114 -0.15 -8.96 0.78
N GLU A 115 0.72 -9.67 0.07
CA GLU A 115 1.58 -9.08 -0.96
C GLU A 115 0.74 -8.57 -2.14
N VAL A 116 -0.31 -9.29 -2.50
CA VAL A 116 -1.27 -8.86 -3.54
C VAL A 116 -2.03 -7.60 -3.12
N ILE A 117 -2.39 -7.48 -1.83
CA ILE A 117 -3.00 -6.26 -1.30
C ILE A 117 -2.03 -5.08 -1.40
N GLU A 118 -0.78 -5.25 -0.97
CA GLU A 118 0.23 -4.21 -1.03
C GLU A 118 0.52 -3.77 -2.48
N GLN A 119 0.64 -4.73 -3.41
CA GLN A 119 0.73 -4.43 -4.84
C GLN A 119 -0.45 -3.61 -5.33
N ALA A 120 -1.68 -3.91 -4.90
CA ALA A 120 -2.86 -3.14 -5.28
C ALA A 120 -2.85 -1.73 -4.68
N GLU A 121 -2.34 -1.53 -3.47
CA GLU A 121 -2.16 -0.20 -2.88
C GLU A 121 -1.11 0.64 -3.62
N PHE A 122 0.00 0.01 -4.02
CA PHE A 122 1.00 0.65 -4.87
C PHE A 122 0.42 1.01 -6.23
N GLU A 123 -0.34 0.10 -6.85
CA GLU A 123 -0.99 0.37 -8.14
C GLU A 123 -1.98 1.53 -8.04
N LEU A 124 -2.75 1.64 -6.95
CA LEU A 124 -3.63 2.79 -6.73
C LEU A 124 -2.85 4.10 -6.61
N THR A 125 -1.69 4.07 -5.96
CA THR A 125 -0.81 5.24 -5.82
C THR A 125 -0.21 5.61 -7.17
N THR A 126 0.29 4.63 -7.92
CA THR A 126 0.81 4.78 -9.28
C THR A 126 -0.25 5.34 -10.23
N ALA A 127 -1.48 4.83 -10.19
CA ALA A 127 -2.57 5.32 -11.03
C ALA A 127 -2.90 6.80 -10.75
N ARG A 128 -2.82 7.24 -9.49
CA ARG A 128 -2.98 8.66 -9.14
C ARG A 128 -1.83 9.50 -9.66
N ALA A 129 -0.59 9.04 -9.51
CA ALA A 129 0.58 9.74 -10.03
C ALA A 129 0.56 9.84 -11.56
N ILE A 130 0.12 8.80 -12.26
CA ILE A 130 -0.04 8.81 -13.72
C ILE A 130 -1.14 9.79 -14.15
N LEU A 131 -2.22 9.86 -13.38
CA LEU A 131 -3.29 10.84 -13.61
C LEU A 131 -2.77 12.28 -13.49
N GLU A 132 -1.93 12.56 -12.49
CA GLU A 132 -1.33 13.88 -12.25
C GLU A 132 -0.28 14.25 -13.31
N THR A 133 0.59 13.31 -13.67
CA THR A 133 1.68 13.51 -14.63
C THR A 133 1.25 13.43 -16.09
N LYS A 134 0.04 12.90 -16.36
CA LYS A 134 -0.51 12.68 -17.71
C LYS A 134 0.47 11.96 -18.65
N ALA A 135 1.06 10.86 -18.17
CA ALA A 135 2.10 10.11 -18.87
C ALA A 135 1.67 9.52 -20.24
N TRP A 136 0.39 9.61 -20.62
CA TRP A 136 -0.12 9.23 -21.94
C TRP A 136 0.07 10.32 -23.00
N GLU A 137 0.45 11.54 -22.62
CA GLU A 137 0.76 12.60 -23.57
C GLU A 137 2.07 12.30 -24.33
N PRO A 138 2.21 12.76 -25.58
CA PRO A 138 3.44 12.59 -26.33
C PRO A 138 4.63 13.28 -25.64
N LEU A 139 5.85 12.83 -25.96
CA LEU A 139 7.07 13.39 -25.39
C LEU A 139 7.12 14.91 -25.59
N PRO A 140 7.41 15.69 -24.53
CA PRO A 140 7.42 17.16 -24.61
C PRO A 140 8.58 17.68 -25.48
N ALA A 141 9.68 16.93 -25.56
CA ALA A 141 10.83 17.25 -26.40
C ALA A 141 11.42 15.99 -27.03
N LYS A 142 11.88 16.12 -28.27
CA LYS A 142 12.71 15.10 -28.91
C LYS A 142 14.10 15.13 -28.28
N PRO A 143 14.76 13.97 -28.08
CA PRO A 143 16.14 13.97 -27.64
C PRO A 143 17.06 14.59 -28.70
N ALA A 144 18.19 15.14 -28.28
CA ALA A 144 19.28 15.48 -29.21
C ALA A 144 19.77 14.23 -29.94
N GLU A 145 20.18 14.37 -31.20
CA GLU A 145 20.55 13.23 -32.06
C GLU A 145 21.66 12.37 -31.46
N GLU A 146 22.64 12.99 -30.79
CA GLU A 146 23.76 12.31 -30.14
C GLU A 146 23.44 11.80 -28.72
N GLN A 147 22.29 12.15 -28.11
CA GLN A 147 21.97 11.86 -26.70
C GLN A 147 21.97 10.36 -26.38
N TRP A 148 21.54 9.53 -27.34
CA TRP A 148 21.40 8.08 -27.18
C TRP A 148 22.35 7.28 -28.09
N ARG A 149 23.34 7.94 -28.70
CA ARG A 149 24.35 7.26 -29.51
C ARG A 149 25.32 6.52 -28.59
N TRP A 150 25.37 5.20 -28.74
CA TRP A 150 26.33 4.36 -28.04
C TRP A 150 26.88 3.26 -28.95
N PRO A 151 28.22 3.07 -29.02
CA PRO A 151 29.25 3.83 -28.33
C PRO A 151 29.48 5.23 -28.95
N VAL A 152 30.20 6.10 -28.24
CA VAL A 152 30.46 7.51 -28.64
C VAL A 152 31.41 7.63 -29.85
N VAL A 153 31.84 6.50 -30.42
CA VAL A 153 32.86 6.41 -31.49
C VAL A 153 32.29 6.87 -32.81
#